data_AF-A0A954R6C8-F1
#
_entry.id   AF-A0A954R6C8-F1
#
_cell.length_a   1.000
_cell.length_b   1.000
_cell.length_c   1.000
_cell.angle_alpha   90.00
_cell.angle_beta   90.00
_cell.angle_gamma   90.00
#
_symmetry.space_group_name_H-M   'P 1'
#
loop_
_entity.id
_entity.type
_entity.pdbx_description
1 polymer ?
#
loop_
_entity_poly.entity_id
_entity_poly.type
_entity_poly.pdbx_seq_one_letter_code
_entity_poly.pdbx_strand_id
1 'polypeptide(L)'
;GSVSVRFRDLATGQMVENRWPIPYEADAPRLDQAAPALRLATSAALLAAKLRGDPLGETVELKTLSDLIVSLPERVRKVARVEQLQQMIQQARQVSEK
;
A
#
# COMPACT_ATOMS: atom_id res chain seq x y z
N GLY A 1 5.06 -19.02 -6.66
CA GLY A 1 5.94 -19.10 -5.46
C GLY A 1 5.15 -19.65 -4.29
N SER A 2 5.66 -19.63 -3.06
CA SER A 2 4.88 -20.01 -1.87
C SER A 2 5.22 -19.08 -0.71
N VAL A 3 4.22 -18.66 0.06
CA VAL A 3 4.47 -18.03 1.35
C VAL A 3 4.24 -19.08 2.44
N SER A 4 5.13 -19.12 3.43
CA SER A 4 4.87 -19.87 4.65
C SER A 4 5.03 -19.01 5.88
N VAL A 5 4.13 -19.23 6.84
CA VAL A 5 4.17 -18.60 8.16
C VAL A 5 4.27 -19.73 9.18
N ARG A 6 5.32 -19.67 10.00
CA ARG A 6 5.56 -20.65 11.06
C ARG A 6 5.48 -19.97 12.42
N PHE A 7 4.60 -20.46 13.28
CA PHE A 7 4.38 -19.92 14.61
C PHE A 7 4.17 -21.04 15.64
N ARG A 8 4.34 -20.70 16.91
CA ARG A 8 4.04 -21.62 18.01
C ARG A 8 2.60 -21.42 18.45
N ASP A 9 1.79 -22.45 18.36
CA ASP A 9 0.45 -22.43 18.93
C ASP A 9 0.58 -22.44 20.47
N LEU A 10 -0.02 -21.46 21.13
CA LEU A 10 0.07 -21.28 22.58
C LEU A 10 -0.81 -22.26 23.35
N ALA A 11 -1.87 -22.78 22.74
CA ALA A 11 -2.77 -23.75 23.39
C ALA A 11 -2.14 -25.14 23.46
N THR A 12 -1.46 -25.55 22.39
CA THR A 12 -0.86 -26.89 22.26
C THR A 12 0.66 -26.91 22.48
N GLY A 13 1.30 -25.74 22.42
CA GLY A 13 2.75 -25.59 22.50
C GLY A 13 3.50 -26.05 21.24
N GLN A 14 2.80 -26.55 20.22
CA GLN A 14 3.38 -27.10 19.00
C GLN A 14 3.77 -26.02 17.99
N MET A 15 4.75 -26.34 17.15
CA MET A 15 5.08 -25.52 15.99
C MET A 15 4.14 -25.85 14.84
N VAL A 16 3.41 -24.86 14.36
CA VAL A 16 2.51 -24.97 13.19
C VAL A 16 3.12 -24.18 12.03
N GLU A 17 3.13 -24.77 10.84
CA GLU A 17 3.49 -24.08 9.60
C GLU A 17 2.29 -24.09 8.65
N ASN A 18 1.82 -22.89 8.31
CA ASN A 18 0.85 -22.72 7.25
C ASN A 18 1.56 -22.29 5.97
N ARG A 19 1.30 -22.99 4.87
CA ARG A 19 1.89 -22.71 3.56
C ARG A 19 0.78 -22.49 2.55
N TRP A 20 0.85 -21.37 1.85
CA TRP A 20 -0.07 -21.05 0.77
C TRP A 20 0.70 -20.92 -0.55
N PRO A 21 0.23 -21.59 -1.62
CA PRO A 21 0.78 -21.36 -2.95
C PRO A 21 0.41 -19.94 -3.40
N ILE A 22 1.39 -19.22 -3.95
CA ILE A 22 1.17 -17.95 -4.64
C ILE A 22 1.04 -18.30 -6.13
N PRO A 23 -0.17 -18.33 -6.68
CA PRO A 23 -0.37 -18.59 -8.10
C PRO A 23 0.35 -17.54 -8.92
N TYR A 24 0.94 -17.97 -10.03
CA TYR A 24 1.52 -17.04 -10.98
C TYR A 24 0.40 -16.48 -11.86
N GLU A 25 0.20 -15.16 -11.82
CA GLU A 25 -0.67 -14.44 -12.73
C GLU A 25 0.21 -13.76 -13.78
N ALA A 26 0.17 -14.26 -15.01
CA ALA A 26 0.99 -13.74 -16.11
C ALA A 26 0.65 -12.28 -16.43
N ASP A 27 -0.64 -11.94 -16.37
CA ASP A 27 -1.18 -10.62 -16.68
C ASP A 27 -1.68 -9.92 -15.41
N ALA A 28 -0.85 -9.89 -14.36
CA ALA A 28 -1.17 -9.16 -13.14
C ALA A 28 -1.45 -7.68 -13.47
N PRO A 29 -2.58 -7.11 -13.01
CA PRO A 29 -2.95 -5.75 -13.35
C PRO A 29 -1.92 -4.76 -12.82
N ARG A 30 -1.62 -3.74 -13.63
CA ARG A 30 -0.82 -2.60 -13.18
C ARG A 30 -1.50 -1.93 -11.99
N LEU A 31 -0.73 -1.22 -11.16
CA LEU A 31 -1.23 -0.61 -9.93
C LEU A 31 -2.44 0.30 -10.17
N ASP A 32 -2.45 1.09 -11.24
CA ASP A 32 -3.56 1.96 -11.65
C ASP A 32 -4.85 1.19 -11.98
N GLN A 33 -4.73 -0.08 -12.36
CA GLN A 33 -5.83 -0.98 -12.68
C GLN A 33 -6.18 -1.93 -11.53
N ALA A 34 -5.42 -1.90 -10.43
CA ALA A 34 -5.66 -2.75 -9.27
C ALA A 34 -6.98 -2.39 -8.55
N ALA A 35 -7.43 -3.31 -7.70
CA ALA A 35 -8.59 -3.09 -6.84
C ALA A 35 -8.43 -1.80 -6.01
N PRO A 36 -9.51 -1.04 -5.74
CA PRO A 36 -9.43 0.21 -4.98
C PRO A 36 -8.72 0.08 -3.62
N ALA A 37 -8.91 -1.06 -2.94
CA ALA A 37 -8.25 -1.33 -1.67
C ALA A 37 -6.73 -1.47 -1.81
N LEU A 38 -6.25 -2.14 -2.86
CA LEU A 38 -4.82 -2.26 -3.16
C LEU A 38 -4.22 -0.90 -3.49
N ARG A 39 -4.86 -0.12 -4.38
CA ARG A 39 -4.41 1.24 -4.71
C ARG A 39 -4.30 2.13 -3.47
N LEU A 40 -5.29 2.08 -2.58
CA LEU A 40 -5.28 2.83 -1.32
C LEU A 40 -4.15 2.38 -0.39
N ALA A 41 -4.02 1.07 -0.16
CA ALA A 41 -3.00 0.50 0.70
C ALA A 41 -1.59 0.82 0.19
N THR A 42 -1.34 0.66 -1.11
CA THR A 42 -0.07 1.00 -1.74
C THR A 42 0.22 2.49 -1.62
N SER A 43 -0.76 3.36 -1.87
CA SER A 43 -0.57 4.82 -1.74
C SER A 43 -0.17 5.23 -0.32
N ALA A 44 -0.82 4.66 0.70
CA ALA A 44 -0.49 4.91 2.10
C ALA A 44 0.90 4.38 2.48
N ALA A 45 1.24 3.15 2.06
CA ALA A 45 2.53 2.53 2.36
C ALA A 45 3.70 3.28 1.71
N LEU A 46 3.56 3.67 0.43
CA LEU A 46 4.59 4.40 -0.28
C LEU A 46 4.78 5.83 0.24
N LEU A 47 3.70 6.51 0.64
CA LEU A 47 3.81 7.80 1.33
C LEU A 47 4.58 7.63 2.64
N ALA A 48 4.26 6.62 3.44
CA ALA A 48 4.94 6.36 4.71
C ALA A 48 6.44 6.08 4.50
N ALA A 49 6.80 5.27 3.50
CA ALA A 49 8.19 5.02 3.13
C ALA A 49 8.91 6.31 2.72
N LYS A 50 8.26 7.18 1.93
CA LYS A 50 8.82 8.47 1.53
C LYS A 50 9.04 9.40 2.71
N LEU A 51 8.07 9.52 3.63
CA LEU A 51 8.19 10.35 4.82
C LEU A 51 9.24 9.85 5.81
N ARG A 52 9.46 8.53 5.86
CA ARG A 52 10.51 7.93 6.70
C ARG A 52 11.91 8.14 6.13
N GLY A 53 12.04 8.37 4.83
CA GLY A 53 13.33 8.41 4.14
C GLY A 53 13.91 7.02 3.89
N ASP A 54 13.07 5.99 3.78
CA ASP A 54 13.53 4.64 3.39
C ASP A 54 14.03 4.65 1.93
N PRO A 55 14.95 3.75 1.52
CA PRO A 55 15.44 3.68 0.14
C PRO A 55 14.33 3.55 -0.91
N LEU A 56 13.25 2.85 -0.57
CA LEU A 56 12.06 2.76 -1.42
C LEU A 56 11.41 4.14 -1.62
N GLY A 57 11.36 4.95 -0.57
CA GLY A 57 10.77 6.28 -0.54
C GLY A 57 11.45 7.31 -1.46
N GLU A 58 12.74 7.12 -1.75
CA GLU A 58 13.48 7.97 -2.70
C GLU A 58 12.88 7.90 -4.11
N THR A 59 12.42 6.71 -4.52
CA THR A 59 11.84 6.46 -5.84
C THR A 59 10.36 6.85 -5.96
N VAL A 60 9.71 7.19 -4.84
CA VAL A 60 8.27 7.48 -4.81
C VAL A 60 7.99 8.89 -5.33
N GLU A 61 7.20 8.99 -6.40
CA GLU A 61 6.70 10.27 -6.91
C GLU A 61 5.39 10.67 -6.22
N LEU A 62 5.40 11.77 -5.48
CA LEU A 62 4.21 12.25 -4.75
C LEU A 62 3.06 12.64 -5.67
N LYS A 63 3.36 13.10 -6.89
CA LYS A 63 2.34 13.36 -7.92
C LYS A 63 1.59 12.08 -8.28
N THR A 64 2.32 10.99 -8.52
CA THR A 64 1.74 9.67 -8.82
C THR A 64 0.86 9.15 -7.69
N LEU A 65 1.25 9.37 -6.43
CA LEU A 65 0.38 9.03 -5.28
C LEU A 65 -0.92 9.84 -5.26
N SER A 66 -0.84 11.13 -5.58
CA SER A 66 -2.01 12.00 -5.68
C SER A 66 -2.96 11.51 -6.78
N ASP A 67 -2.42 11.18 -7.95
CA ASP A 67 -3.21 10.69 -9.09
C ASP A 67 -3.87 9.34 -8.78
N LEU A 68 -3.18 8.44 -8.08
CA LEU A 68 -3.73 7.16 -7.61
C LEU A 68 -4.91 7.37 -6.66
N ILE A 69 -4.81 8.28 -5.68
CA ILE A 69 -5.93 8.58 -4.76
C ILE A 69 -7.09 9.22 -5.50
N VAL A 70 -6.84 10.14 -6.44
CA VAL A 70 -7.88 10.76 -7.25
C VAL A 70 -8.59 9.73 -8.14
N SER A 71 -7.91 8.69 -8.61
CA SER A 71 -8.49 7.61 -9.42
C SER A 71 -9.41 6.64 -8.64
N LEU A 72 -9.47 6.76 -7.30
CA LEU A 72 -10.33 5.91 -6.47
C LEU A 72 -11.82 6.25 -6.66
N PRO A 73 -12.73 5.27 -6.49
CA PRO A 73 -14.16 5.53 -6.51
C PRO A 73 -14.54 6.61 -5.48
N GLU A 74 -15.49 7.49 -5.84
CA GLU A 74 -15.88 8.62 -4.99
C GLU A 74 -16.31 8.21 -3.58
N ARG A 75 -17.05 7.09 -3.47
CA ARG A 75 -17.45 6.51 -2.17
C ARG A 75 -16.27 6.17 -1.25
N VAL A 76 -15.11 5.81 -1.83
CA VAL A 76 -13.89 5.52 -1.07
C VAL A 76 -13.15 6.81 -0.75
N ARG A 77 -13.08 7.75 -1.69
CA ARG A 77 -12.43 9.05 -1.50
C ARG A 77 -13.06 9.87 -0.37
N LYS A 78 -14.40 9.83 -0.24
CA LYS A 78 -15.16 10.54 0.81
C LYS A 78 -15.07 9.92 2.20
N VAL A 79 -14.33 8.82 2.38
CA VAL A 79 -14.06 8.29 3.71
C VAL A 79 -13.08 9.23 4.40
N ALA A 80 -13.42 9.76 5.58
CA ALA A 80 -12.63 10.77 6.29
C ALA A 80 -11.12 10.44 6.40
N ARG A 81 -10.79 9.15 6.62
CA ARG A 81 -9.38 8.72 6.69
C ARG A 81 -8.65 8.80 5.34
N VAL A 82 -9.36 8.59 4.24
CA VAL A 82 -8.83 8.70 2.88
C VAL A 82 -8.67 10.17 2.50
N GLU A 83 -9.61 11.03 2.88
CA GLU A 83 -9.48 12.49 2.72
C GLU A 83 -8.25 13.02 3.48
N GLN A 84 -8.04 12.55 4.72
CA GLN A 84 -6.84 12.90 5.49
C GLN A 84 -5.55 12.45 4.78
N LEU A 85 -5.52 11.23 4.22
CA LEU A 85 -4.38 10.76 3.44
C LEU A 85 -4.13 11.64 2.21
N GLN A 86 -5.18 12.03 1.50
CA GLN A 86 -5.09 12.93 0.35
C GLN A 86 -4.47 14.28 0.75
N GLN A 87 -4.89 14.86 1.87
CA GLN A 87 -4.32 16.10 2.41
C GLN A 87 -2.84 15.94 2.76
N MET A 88 -2.46 14.83 3.41
CA MET A 88 -1.06 14.56 3.75
C MET A 88 -0.18 14.45 2.50
N ILE A 89 -0.66 13.81 1.43
CA ILE A 89 0.07 13.74 0.15
C ILE A 89 0.26 15.14 -0.44
N GLN A 90 -0.77 15.97 -0.42
CA GLN A 90 -0.69 17.35 -0.91
C GLN A 90 0.30 18.20 -0.11
N GLN A 91 0.29 18.09 1.22
CA GLN A 91 1.23 18.78 2.09
C GLN A 91 2.68 18.33 1.83
N ALA A 92 2.91 17.02 1.71
CA ALA A 92 4.24 16.49 1.41
C ALA A 92 4.81 17.04 0.11
N ARG A 93 3.96 17.26 -0.91
CA ARG A 93 4.38 17.88 -2.19
C ARG A 93 4.85 19.31 -2.00
N GLN A 94 4.05 20.12 -1.29
CA GLN A 94 4.37 21.53 -1.04
C GLN A 94 5.66 21.70 -0.24
N VAL A 95 5.98 20.76 0.64
CA VAL A 95 7.23 20.76 1.42
C VAL A 95 8.42 20.31 0.58
N SER A 96 8.25 19.32 -0.30
CA SER A 96 9.32 18.78 -1.14
C SER A 96 9.65 19.64 -2.37
N GLU A 97 8.76 20.54 -2.80
CA GLU A 97 8.97 21.46 -3.92
C GLU A 97 9.62 22.79 -3.49
N LYS A 98 9.92 22.96 -2.19
CA LYS A 98 10.68 24.09 -1.63
C LYS A 98 12.15 23.72 -1.46
#